data_AF-A0A556MRG4-F1
#
_entry.id   AF-A0A556MRG4-F1
#
_cell.length_a   1.000
_cell.length_b   1.000
_cell.length_c   1.000
_cell.angle_alpha   90.00
_cell.angle_beta   90.00
_cell.angle_gamma   90.00
#
_symmetry.space_group_name_H-M   'P 1'
#
loop_
_entity.id
_entity.type
_entity.pdbx_description
1 polymer ?
#
loop_
_entity_poly.entity_id
_entity_poly.type
_entity_poly.pdbx_seq_one_letter_code
_entity_poly.pdbx_strand_id
1 'polypeptide(L)'
;MAFLGHGIWKYAEKIRFWYFSYHPLFPFKIFYSVYSRKPDRSKAFNLHSKLYIIDDRIAYLGSVNFTRSGCLLNHETRIRITDPEAIRQLKDEFSELLWSEKYNHRSVDEWGRELYEMME
;
A
#
# COMPACT_ATOMS: atom_id res chain seq x y z
N MET A 1 26.36 -5.91 -46.29
CA MET A 1 24.92 -5.67 -46.07
C MET A 1 24.75 -4.84 -44.80
N ALA A 2 24.96 -3.52 -44.87
CA ALA A 2 24.90 -2.63 -43.71
C ALA A 2 24.29 -1.29 -44.14
N PHE A 3 22.97 -1.23 -44.23
CA PHE A 3 22.23 0.01 -44.46
C PHE A 3 20.85 -0.12 -43.83
N LEU A 4 20.78 0.00 -42.50
CA LEU A 4 19.55 0.23 -41.73
C LEU A 4 20.00 0.54 -40.30
N GLY A 5 20.45 1.77 -40.04
CA GLY A 5 20.92 2.11 -38.69
C GLY A 5 21.11 3.59 -38.41
N HIS A 6 21.46 4.41 -39.40
CA HIS A 6 21.82 5.80 -39.11
C HIS A 6 20.63 6.74 -38.80
N GLY A 7 19.40 6.39 -39.19
CA GLY A 7 18.23 7.25 -39.01
C GLY A 7 17.64 7.21 -37.59
N ILE A 8 17.56 6.02 -37.00
CA ILE A 8 16.95 5.77 -35.69
C ILE A 8 17.76 6.36 -34.52
N TRP A 9 19.09 6.35 -34.61
CA TRP A 9 19.97 6.93 -33.59
C TRP A 9 19.77 8.45 -33.41
N LYS A 10 19.53 9.21 -34.49
CA LYS A 10 19.29 10.67 -34.42
C LYS A 10 18.02 11.06 -33.67
N TYR A 11 17.03 10.17 -33.59
CA TYR A 11 15.81 10.40 -32.82
C TYR A 11 15.95 9.94 -31.37
N ALA A 12 16.69 8.85 -31.12
CA ALA A 12 16.95 8.34 -29.78
C ALA A 12 17.72 9.35 -28.90
N GLU A 13 18.67 10.11 -29.46
CA GLU A 13 19.43 11.15 -28.75
C GLU A 13 18.56 12.31 -28.23
N LYS A 14 17.37 12.52 -28.80
CA LYS A 14 16.43 13.57 -28.37
C LYS A 14 15.49 13.13 -27.25
N ILE A 15 15.47 11.84 -26.93
CA ILE A 15 14.60 11.28 -25.89
C ILE A 15 15.33 11.46 -24.55
N ARG A 16 14.88 12.43 -23.76
CA ARG A 16 15.34 12.56 -22.36
C ARG A 16 14.66 11.49 -21.53
N PHE A 17 15.43 10.48 -21.12
CA PHE A 17 15.02 9.56 -20.08
C PHE A 17 15.21 10.25 -18.72
N TRP A 18 14.10 10.50 -18.04
CA TRP A 18 14.12 10.98 -16.67
C TRP A 18 14.03 9.78 -15.74
N TYR A 19 15.08 9.55 -14.97
CA TYR A 19 15.08 8.55 -13.92
C TYR A 19 14.65 9.22 -12.61
N PHE A 20 13.52 8.80 -12.06
CA PHE A 20 13.06 9.24 -10.75
C PHE A 20 13.12 8.05 -9.80
N SER A 21 13.68 8.25 -8.61
CA SER A 21 13.65 7.27 -7.52
C SER A 21 12.87 7.85 -6.35
N TYR A 22 12.00 7.03 -5.77
CA TYR A 22 11.21 7.40 -4.60
C TYR A 22 11.53 6.44 -3.46
N HIS A 23 11.78 6.99 -2.28
CA HIS A 23 11.94 6.22 -1.05
C HIS A 23 10.91 6.75 -0.05
N PRO A 24 10.04 5.89 0.51
CA PRO A 24 9.05 6.34 1.47
C PRO A 24 9.71 6.78 2.77
N LEU A 25 9.16 7.83 3.40
CA LEU A 25 9.64 8.37 4.67
C LEU A 25 9.42 7.43 5.86
N PHE A 26 8.52 6.47 5.70
CA PHE A 26 8.18 5.48 6.71
C PHE A 26 7.84 4.15 6.02
N PRO A 27 7.98 3.02 6.71
CA PRO A 27 7.60 1.73 6.16
C PRO A 27 6.12 1.74 5.74
N PHE A 28 5.86 1.41 4.48
CA PHE A 28 4.52 1.39 3.92
C PHE A 28 4.35 0.16 3.05
N LYS A 29 3.26 -0.59 3.28
CA LYS A 29 2.99 -1.87 2.63
C LYS A 29 1.55 -1.91 2.16
N ILE A 30 1.34 -2.22 0.89
CA ILE A 30 0.02 -2.28 0.28
C ILE A 30 -0.36 -3.74 0.14
N PHE A 31 -1.32 -4.20 0.94
CA PHE A 31 -1.85 -5.56 0.82
C PHE A 31 -2.93 -5.64 -0.25
N TYR A 32 -2.92 -6.71 -1.03
CA TYR A 32 -3.94 -6.97 -2.03
C TYR A 32 -4.37 -8.43 -2.03
N SER A 33 -5.64 -8.66 -2.32
CA SER A 33 -6.18 -10.01 -2.47
C SER A 33 -6.04 -10.43 -3.92
N VAL A 34 -5.36 -11.55 -4.17
CA VAL A 34 -5.29 -12.15 -5.49
C VAL A 34 -6.57 -12.97 -5.68
N TYR A 35 -7.55 -12.41 -6.38
CA TYR A 35 -8.70 -13.19 -6.87
C TYR A 35 -8.22 -14.13 -7.98
N SER A 36 -7.64 -15.27 -7.59
CA SER A 36 -7.24 -16.30 -8.53
C SER A 36 -8.48 -16.95 -9.15
N ARG A 37 -8.45 -17.20 -10.47
CA ARG A 37 -9.53 -17.88 -11.22
C ARG A 37 -9.90 -19.26 -10.67
N LYS A 38 -9.03 -19.87 -9.85
CA LYS A 38 -9.34 -21.07 -9.04
C LYS A 38 -9.45 -20.64 -7.56
N PRO A 39 -10.62 -20.75 -6.94
CA PRO A 39 -10.92 -20.14 -5.66
C PRO A 39 -10.39 -21.03 -4.52
N ASP A 40 -9.07 -21.05 -4.32
CA ASP A 40 -8.57 -21.43 -3.01
C ASP A 40 -8.74 -20.23 -2.07
N ARG A 41 -9.96 -20.11 -1.52
CA ARG A 41 -10.34 -19.03 -0.59
C ARG A 41 -9.44 -19.00 0.66
N SER A 42 -8.70 -20.08 0.95
CA SER A 42 -7.79 -20.13 2.09
C SER A 42 -6.57 -19.20 1.96
N LYS A 43 -6.25 -18.75 0.73
CA LYS A 43 -5.15 -17.81 0.45
C LYS A 43 -5.60 -16.36 0.24
N ALA A 44 -6.89 -16.07 0.25
CA ALA A 44 -7.41 -14.71 0.09
C ALA A 44 -7.28 -13.94 1.41
N PHE A 45 -6.34 -13.01 1.48
CA PHE A 45 -6.19 -12.10 2.61
C PHE A 45 -7.07 -10.87 2.43
N ASN A 46 -8.10 -10.75 3.27
CA ASN A 46 -9.04 -9.63 3.25
C ASN A 46 -8.80 -8.73 4.46
N LEU A 47 -7.77 -7.89 4.40
CA LEU A 47 -7.52 -6.89 5.43
C LEU A 47 -8.65 -5.86 5.45
N HIS A 48 -9.49 -5.90 6.48
CA HIS A 48 -10.61 -4.96 6.64
C HIS A 48 -10.58 -4.22 8.00
N SER A 49 -9.54 -4.43 8.80
CA SER A 49 -9.32 -3.72 10.04
C SER A 49 -9.09 -2.23 9.78
N LYS A 50 -9.73 -1.36 10.56
CA LYS A 50 -9.37 0.07 10.63
C LYS A 50 -8.88 0.35 12.03
N LEU A 51 -7.56 0.48 12.14
CA LEU A 51 -6.83 0.66 13.38
C LEU A 51 -5.91 1.88 13.23
N TYR A 52 -5.95 2.78 14.20
CA TYR A 52 -5.07 3.94 14.28
C TYR A 52 -4.36 3.90 15.62
N ILE A 53 -3.03 3.90 15.64
CA ILE A 53 -2.21 3.96 16.86
C ILE A 53 -1.43 5.27 16.82
N ILE A 54 -1.50 6.07 17.89
CA ILE A 54 -0.92 7.40 18.00
C ILE A 54 -0.02 7.45 19.23
N ASP A 55 1.24 7.83 19.02
CA ASP A 55 2.29 8.05 20.02
C ASP A 55 2.46 6.91 21.04
N ASP A 56 2.13 5.67 20.67
CA ASP A 56 2.11 4.51 21.56
C ASP A 56 1.26 4.69 22.82
N ARG A 57 0.26 5.59 22.77
CA ARG A 57 -0.54 6.01 23.94
C ARG A 57 -2.04 5.95 23.71
N ILE A 58 -2.47 6.04 22.45
CA ILE A 58 -3.89 6.03 22.11
C ILE A 58 -4.06 5.15 20.88
N ALA A 59 -5.04 4.26 20.93
CA ALA A 59 -5.52 3.57 19.74
C ALA A 59 -7.01 3.87 19.48
N TYR A 60 -7.37 3.96 18.20
CA TYR A 60 -8.75 3.96 17.75
C TYR A 60 -8.99 2.73 16.88
N LEU A 61 -10.02 1.96 17.24
CA LEU A 61 -10.46 0.78 16.51
C LEU A 61 -11.96 0.92 16.24
N GLY A 62 -12.40 0.64 15.01
CA GLY A 62 -13.82 0.74 14.66
C GLY A 62 -14.12 0.67 13.18
N SER A 63 -15.24 1.26 12.78
CA SER A 63 -15.72 1.27 11.39
C SER A 63 -15.14 2.40 10.55
N VAL A 64 -14.58 3.44 11.19
CA VAL A 64 -14.00 4.63 10.54
C VAL A 64 -12.90 4.26 9.56
N ASN A 65 -13.13 4.53 8.27
CA ASN A 65 -12.09 4.48 7.23
C ASN A 65 -11.24 5.75 7.22
N PHE A 66 -10.00 5.67 6.73
CA PHE A 66 -9.12 6.83 6.58
C PHE A 66 -9.46 7.64 5.33
N THR A 67 -10.68 8.18 5.31
CA THR A 67 -11.22 9.01 4.23
C THR A 67 -11.93 10.22 4.82
N ARG A 68 -12.12 11.26 4.00
CA ARG A 68 -12.87 12.44 4.43
C ARG A 68 -14.28 12.09 4.91
N SER A 69 -14.97 11.18 4.21
CA SER A 69 -16.30 10.75 4.59
C SER A 69 -16.31 9.95 5.89
N GLY A 70 -15.39 8.99 6.06
CA GLY A 70 -15.27 8.21 7.29
C GLY A 70 -14.99 9.09 8.52
N CYS A 71 -14.17 10.12 8.37
CA CYS A 71 -13.82 11.01 9.48
C CYS A 71 -14.87 12.09 9.80
N LEU A 72 -15.63 12.57 8.80
CA LEU A 72 -16.44 13.80 8.95
C LEU A 72 -17.92 13.68 8.59
N LEU A 73 -18.31 12.70 7.76
CA LEU A 73 -19.63 12.68 7.13
C LEU A 73 -20.45 11.45 7.49
N ASN A 74 -19.81 10.29 7.55
CA ASN A 74 -20.47 9.02 7.80
C ASN A 74 -20.80 8.87 9.28
N HIS A 75 -21.88 8.14 9.56
CA HIS A 75 -22.16 7.66 10.91
C HIS A 75 -21.29 6.43 11.21
N GLU A 76 -20.13 6.68 11.79
CA GLU A 76 -19.15 5.65 12.14
C GLU A 76 -19.04 5.48 13.65
N THR A 77 -18.72 4.27 14.10
CA THR A 77 -18.42 3.98 15.51
C THR A 77 -16.93 3.67 15.69
N ARG A 78 -16.39 4.06 16.84
CA ARG A 78 -15.00 3.77 17.21
C ARG A 78 -14.86 3.67 18.72
N ILE A 79 -13.95 2.81 19.16
CA ILE A 79 -13.52 2.67 20.54
C ILE A 79 -12.17 3.37 20.67
N ARG A 80 -12.05 4.26 21.66
CA ARG A 80 -10.78 4.83 22.07
C ARG A 80 -10.17 3.94 23.15
N ILE A 81 -8.94 3.51 22.93
CA ILE A 81 -8.19 2.62 23.82
C ILE A 81 -6.98 3.41 24.33
N THR A 82 -6.81 3.44 25.65
CA THR A 82 -5.66 4.07 26.34
C THR A 82 -4.98 3.14 27.33
N ASP A 83 -5.45 1.89 27.42
CA ASP A 83 -4.81 0.86 28.25
C ASP A 83 -3.46 0.48 27.64
N PRO A 84 -2.33 0.63 28.36
CA PRO A 84 -1.00 0.40 27.80
C PRO A 84 -0.78 -1.03 27.31
N GLU A 85 -1.36 -2.01 27.98
CA GLU A 85 -1.20 -3.43 27.60
C GLU A 85 -1.99 -3.74 26.33
N ALA A 86 -3.22 -3.25 26.20
CA ALA A 86 -3.99 -3.36 24.97
C ALA A 86 -3.30 -2.63 23.80
N ILE A 87 -2.72 -1.46 24.03
CA ILE A 87 -1.95 -0.74 23.00
C ILE A 87 -0.74 -1.56 22.57
N ARG A 88 0.00 -2.15 23.52
CA ARG A 88 1.14 -3.03 23.22
C ARG A 88 0.71 -4.18 22.32
N GLN A 89 -0.38 -4.87 22.64
CA GLN A 89 -0.90 -5.98 21.83
C GLN A 89 -1.33 -5.53 20.42
N LEU A 90 -1.99 -4.38 20.30
CA LEU A 90 -2.37 -3.82 18.99
C LEU A 90 -1.17 -3.43 18.13
N LYS A 91 -0.10 -2.93 18.77
CA LYS A 91 1.17 -2.64 18.09
C LYS A 91 1.86 -3.91 17.60
N ASP A 92 1.84 -4.96 18.41
CA ASP A 92 2.43 -6.24 18.03
C ASP A 92 1.71 -6.80 16.81
N GLU A 93 0.37 -6.82 16.80
CA GLU A 93 -0.44 -7.24 15.65
C GLU A 93 -0.16 -6.38 14.41
N PHE A 94 -0.09 -5.06 14.55
CA PHE A 94 0.27 -4.17 13.44
C PHE A 94 1.67 -4.47 12.89
N SER A 95 2.64 -4.71 13.77
CA SER A 95 4.01 -5.02 13.40
C SER A 95 4.11 -6.38 12.70
N GLU A 96 3.41 -7.39 13.20
CA GLU A 96 3.30 -8.69 12.53
C GLU A 96 2.72 -8.54 11.13
N LEU A 97 1.65 -7.76 10.96
CA LEU A 97 1.09 -7.49 9.63
C LEU A 97 2.11 -6.80 8.71
N LEU A 98 2.72 -5.71 9.16
CA LEU A 98 3.63 -4.89 8.36
C LEU A 98 4.88 -5.66 7.90
N TRP A 99 5.42 -6.51 8.76
CA TRP A 99 6.66 -7.25 8.50
C TRP A 99 6.44 -8.69 8.03
N SER A 100 5.19 -9.17 7.98
CA SER A 100 4.88 -10.51 7.48
C SER A 100 4.96 -10.58 5.96
N GLU A 101 5.56 -11.66 5.49
CA GLU A 101 5.62 -12.08 4.08
C GLU A 101 4.52 -13.10 3.73
N LYS A 102 3.63 -13.40 4.69
CA LYS A 102 2.56 -14.38 4.53
C LYS A 102 1.50 -13.96 3.52
N TYR A 103 1.31 -12.65 3.34
CA TYR A 103 0.24 -12.08 2.52
C TYR A 103 0.80 -11.36 1.31
N ASN A 104 0.08 -11.42 0.20
CA ASN A 104 0.45 -10.69 -1.00
C ASN A 104 0.44 -9.19 -0.72
N HIS A 105 1.53 -8.53 -1.08
CA HIS A 105 1.70 -7.11 -0.88
C HIS A 105 2.57 -6.52 -1.98
N ARG A 106 2.55 -5.20 -2.09
CA ARG A 106 3.41 -4.42 -2.99
C ARG A 106 4.02 -3.26 -2.23
N SER A 107 5.18 -2.83 -2.71
CA SER A 107 5.73 -1.55 -2.31
C SER A 107 4.94 -0.39 -2.94
N VAL A 108 5.10 0.80 -2.36
CA VAL A 108 4.47 2.02 -2.89
C VAL A 108 4.99 2.38 -4.28
N ASP A 109 6.26 2.10 -4.57
CA ASP A 109 6.85 2.38 -5.89
C ASP A 109 6.37 1.39 -6.95
N GLU A 110 6.20 0.11 -6.61
CA GLU A 110 5.58 -0.89 -7.49
C GLU A 110 4.14 -0.50 -7.83
N TRP A 111 3.35 -0.15 -6.82
CA TRP A 111 1.96 0.27 -7.04
C TRP A 111 1.87 1.58 -7.84
N GLY A 112 2.76 2.53 -7.55
CA GLY A 112 2.84 3.79 -8.29
C GLY A 112 3.13 3.58 -9.77
N ARG A 113 4.11 2.73 -10.13
CA ARG A 113 4.46 2.43 -11.53
C ARG A 113 3.26 1.88 -12.32
N GLU A 114 2.54 0.91 -11.77
CA GLU A 114 1.36 0.32 -12.43
C GLU A 114 0.28 1.36 -12.72
N LEU A 115 0.01 2.28 -11.80
CA LEU A 115 -0.99 3.33 -12.02
C LEU A 115 -0.64 4.22 -13.22
N TYR A 116 0.65 4.51 -13.43
CA TYR A 116 1.09 5.30 -14.59
C TYR A 116 1.05 4.49 -15.89
N GLU A 117 1.49 3.24 -15.88
CA GLU A 117 1.44 2.36 -17.06
C GLU A 117 0.00 2.09 -17.54
N MET A 118 -0.98 2.10 -16.64
CA MET A 118 -2.41 1.93 -17.01
C MET A 118 -3.07 3.18 -17.61
N MET A 119 -2.42 4.35 -17.51
CA MET A 119 -2.93 5.61 -18.07
C MET A 119 -2.41 5.92 -19.47
N GLU A 120 -1.47 5.13 -19.98
CA GLU A 120 -0.99 5.14 -21.38
C GLU A 120 -1.77 4.14 -22.25
#